data_AF-A0A9P0KL51-F1
#
_entry.id   AF-A0A9P0KL51-F1
#
_cell.length_a   1.000
_cell.length_b   1.000
_cell.length_c   1.000
_cell.angle_alpha   90.00
_cell.angle_beta   90.00
_cell.angle_gamma   90.00
#
_symmetry.space_group_name_H-M   'P 1'
#
loop_
_entity.id
_entity.type
_entity.pdbx_description
1 polymer ?
#
loop_
_entity_poly.entity_id
_entity_poly.type
_entity_poly.pdbx_seq_one_letter_code
_entity_poly.pdbx_strand_id
1 'polypeptide(L)'
;MFFEISPIKPEKKVKPAALETAAPEIEVLSLSPFTPNPKLCFEDVIPGQTSTRKLLVKNPTKNDITLFLSINGAPEQVLSPSWTEKTLDSGSETLFELQWTPKGVVLCRIYLVFEDYKRYKREIPVVLKTISPKASWKGFICRKRLGKKHYEIRKRVLKEGKCATTENTLGMRGQKAMTVLETDNTLYTIINALEVIDLVTRRSSKLCTDYSKTLPKLLTGIMGSINRSLPETQACIISTNIMINFYKHKDSRPFSVVPESLDAFFKIMLHFCDKECELFPSLCTLLWLYAHDANWKRVIRGVPDIEHILMKIQDLVIRKKNMLQKTTTKQKSVFVAERCKLPNLNADWGYELNNKPYKFHNSIFGFEQLLKILDY
;
A
#
# COMPACT_ATOMS: atom_id res chain seq x y z
N MET A 1 5.18 4.45 11.58
CA MET A 1 5.91 4.12 10.33
C MET A 1 4.92 3.45 9.39
N PHE A 2 4.57 4.12 8.30
CA PHE A 2 3.64 3.61 7.28
C PHE A 2 4.39 2.63 6.37
N PHE A 3 3.89 1.40 6.22
CA PHE A 3 4.14 0.60 5.03
C PHE A 3 2.81 0.38 4.33
N GLU A 4 2.32 1.46 3.72
CA GLU A 4 1.65 1.32 2.45
C GLU A 4 2.74 0.78 1.50
N ILE A 5 2.55 -0.42 0.93
CA ILE A 5 3.18 -0.68 -0.37
C ILE A 5 2.38 0.20 -1.32
N SER A 6 2.65 1.50 -1.29
CA SER A 6 2.26 2.37 -2.38
C SER A 6 2.83 1.68 -3.63
N PRO A 7 2.12 1.65 -4.78
CA PRO A 7 2.82 1.41 -6.04
C PRO A 7 4.05 2.30 -5.98
N ILE A 8 5.23 1.72 -6.19
CA ILE A 8 6.53 2.40 -6.16
C ILE A 8 6.26 3.83 -6.60
N LYS A 9 6.36 4.83 -5.69
CA LYS A 9 6.30 6.27 -6.07
C LYS A 9 7.05 6.31 -7.38
N PRO A 10 6.51 6.79 -8.51
CA PRO A 10 7.17 6.60 -9.79
C PRO A 10 8.60 7.11 -9.63
N GLU A 11 9.52 6.16 -9.44
CA GLU A 11 10.93 6.42 -9.58
C GLU A 11 10.99 6.86 -11.02
N LYS A 12 11.44 8.11 -11.23
CA LYS A 12 11.74 8.68 -12.54
C LYS A 12 11.96 7.55 -13.53
N LYS A 13 10.95 7.25 -14.36
CA LYS A 13 10.81 6.02 -15.16
C LYS A 13 12.11 5.22 -15.22
N VAL A 14 12.35 4.35 -14.23
CA VAL A 14 13.41 3.35 -14.37
C VAL A 14 12.83 2.34 -15.34
N LYS A 15 13.33 2.34 -16.58
CA LYS A 15 12.95 1.38 -17.62
C LYS A 15 13.12 -0.03 -17.02
N PRO A 16 12.21 -0.98 -17.31
CA PRO A 16 12.25 -2.31 -16.71
C PRO A 16 13.62 -2.95 -16.94
N ALA A 17 14.14 -3.61 -15.90
CA ALA A 17 15.28 -4.51 -16.03
C ALA A 17 14.95 -5.51 -17.15
N ALA A 18 15.72 -5.41 -18.23
CA ALA A 18 15.52 -6.19 -19.43
C ALA A 18 15.36 -7.67 -19.07
N LEU A 19 14.19 -8.21 -19.41
CA LEU A 19 14.23 -9.53 -20.03
C LEU A 19 15.22 -9.40 -21.20
N GLU A 20 16.31 -10.15 -21.14
CA GLU A 20 16.85 -10.78 -22.34
C GLU A 20 15.62 -11.33 -23.09
N THR A 21 15.13 -10.82 -24.22
CA THR A 21 15.81 -10.31 -25.39
C THR A 21 14.81 -9.38 -26.10
N ALA A 22 14.84 -8.08 -25.85
CA ALA A 22 14.11 -7.11 -26.67
C ALA A 22 15.14 -6.10 -27.17
N ALA A 23 15.30 -6.00 -28.50
CA ALA A 23 16.23 -5.06 -29.12
C ALA A 23 16.01 -3.66 -28.53
N PRO A 24 17.07 -2.92 -28.18
CA PRO A 24 16.94 -1.62 -27.55
C PRO A 24 16.13 -0.69 -28.46
N GLU A 25 14.98 -0.22 -27.98
CA GLU A 25 14.17 0.80 -28.65
C GLU A 25 15.06 2.01 -28.95
N ILE A 26 15.26 2.29 -30.24
CA ILE A 26 16.18 3.33 -30.71
C ILE A 26 15.47 4.68 -30.55
N GLU A 27 16.03 5.57 -29.73
CA GLU A 27 15.49 6.92 -29.56
C GLU A 27 15.60 7.69 -30.89
N VAL A 28 14.56 8.47 -31.25
CA VAL A 28 14.48 9.16 -32.54
C VAL A 28 14.56 10.67 -32.35
N LEU A 29 15.51 11.32 -33.02
CA LEU A 29 15.58 12.76 -33.19
C LEU A 29 15.00 13.14 -34.55
N SER A 30 13.79 13.69 -34.57
CA SER A 30 13.22 14.28 -35.80
C SER A 30 13.58 15.74 -35.91
N LEU A 31 14.14 16.14 -37.06
CA LEU A 31 14.55 17.52 -37.30
C LEU A 31 13.39 18.48 -37.66
N SER A 32 12.13 18.00 -37.73
CA SER A 32 10.96 18.85 -38.00
C SER A 32 10.71 19.92 -36.92
N PRO A 33 9.99 21.01 -37.24
CA PRO A 33 9.55 21.98 -36.24
C PRO A 33 8.67 21.33 -35.14
N PHE A 34 8.75 21.86 -33.92
CA PHE A 34 7.90 21.48 -32.77
C PHE A 34 7.98 20.02 -32.29
N THR A 35 8.97 19.25 -32.71
CA THR A 35 9.23 17.91 -32.15
C THR A 35 9.97 17.97 -30.81
N PRO A 36 9.60 17.14 -29.82
CA PRO A 36 10.33 17.05 -28.57
C PRO A 36 11.71 16.40 -28.78
N ASN A 37 12.72 16.87 -28.03
CA ASN A 37 14.05 16.25 -28.07
C ASN A 37 14.04 14.93 -27.29
N PRO A 38 14.62 13.86 -27.83
CA PRO A 38 14.79 12.61 -27.10
C PRO A 38 15.80 12.77 -25.95
N LYS A 39 15.86 11.78 -25.07
CA LYS A 39 16.83 11.74 -23.96
C LYS A 39 17.63 10.45 -24.03
N LEU A 40 18.96 10.55 -24.02
CA LEU A 40 19.84 9.39 -23.95
C LEU A 40 20.23 9.10 -22.51
N CYS A 41 20.19 7.84 -22.09
CA CYS A 41 20.53 7.42 -20.74
C CYS A 41 21.52 6.26 -20.73
N PHE A 42 22.69 6.48 -20.12
CA PHE A 42 23.61 5.44 -19.72
C PHE A 42 23.36 5.17 -18.23
N GLU A 43 22.65 4.08 -17.92
CA GLU A 43 22.30 3.70 -16.57
C GLU A 43 23.15 2.54 -16.11
N ASP A 44 23.66 2.63 -14.89
CA ASP A 44 24.35 1.56 -14.18
C ASP A 44 25.55 0.99 -14.96
N VAL A 45 26.31 1.86 -15.65
CA VAL A 45 27.54 1.47 -16.35
C VAL A 45 28.65 1.18 -15.34
N ILE A 46 29.39 0.09 -15.55
CA ILE A 46 30.51 -0.30 -14.69
C ILE A 46 31.74 0.55 -15.07
N PRO A 47 32.41 1.22 -14.10
CA PRO A 47 33.67 1.91 -14.37
C PRO A 47 34.68 0.97 -15.05
N GLY A 48 35.23 1.40 -16.19
CA GLY A 48 36.16 0.63 -17.03
C GLY A 48 35.52 -0.17 -18.17
N GLN A 49 34.19 -0.31 -18.23
CA GLN A 49 33.50 -0.93 -19.37
C GLN A 49 32.93 0.13 -20.32
N THR A 50 33.03 -0.14 -21.62
CA THR A 50 32.41 0.68 -22.65
C THR A 50 30.95 0.30 -22.83
N SER A 51 30.08 1.31 -22.87
CA SER A 51 28.67 1.15 -23.22
C SER A 51 28.34 2.01 -24.44
N THR A 52 27.43 1.52 -25.30
CA THR A 52 27.04 2.20 -26.55
C THR A 52 25.55 2.49 -26.55
N ARG A 53 25.17 3.71 -26.94
CA ARG A 53 23.79 4.11 -27.19
C ARG A 53 23.62 4.59 -28.63
N LYS A 54 22.46 4.28 -29.20
CA LYS A 54 22.09 4.61 -30.58
C LYS A 54 20.97 5.64 -30.59
N LEU A 55 21.01 6.56 -31.55
CA LEU A 55 20.02 7.61 -31.79
C LEU A 55 19.76 7.66 -33.30
N LEU A 56 18.49 7.56 -33.71
CA LEU A 56 18.11 7.69 -35.11
C LEU A 56 17.80 9.17 -35.41
N VAL A 57 18.59 9.79 -36.28
CA VAL A 57 18.41 11.19 -36.68
C VAL A 57 17.69 11.25 -38.02
N LYS A 58 16.53 11.89 -38.06
CA LYS A 58 15.67 11.98 -39.25
C LYS A 58 15.58 13.40 -39.76
N ASN A 59 15.81 13.61 -41.06
CA ASN A 59 15.53 14.86 -41.74
C ASN A 59 14.20 14.77 -42.53
N PRO A 60 13.06 15.15 -41.94
CA PRO A 60 11.77 15.14 -42.65
C PRO A 60 11.56 16.38 -43.53
N THR A 61 12.54 17.29 -43.62
CA THR A 61 12.38 18.53 -44.38
C THR A 61 12.68 18.31 -45.86
N LYS A 62 12.22 19.22 -46.71
CA LYS A 62 12.47 19.20 -48.17
C LYS A 62 13.87 19.68 -48.58
N ASN A 63 14.70 20.04 -47.60
CA ASN A 63 16.04 20.60 -47.81
C ASN A 63 17.07 19.71 -47.13
N ASP A 64 18.26 19.66 -47.70
CA ASP A 64 19.38 18.98 -47.06
C ASP A 64 19.89 19.80 -45.87
N ILE A 65 20.26 19.11 -44.79
CA ILE A 65 20.72 19.72 -43.54
C ILE A 65 22.11 19.17 -43.22
N THR A 66 23.07 20.06 -42.97
CA THR A 66 24.40 19.66 -42.48
C THR A 66 24.47 19.93 -40.99
N LEU A 67 24.65 18.86 -40.19
CA LEU A 67 24.70 18.94 -38.74
C LEU A 67 26.13 18.87 -38.22
N PHE A 68 26.46 19.79 -37.31
CA PHE A 68 27.68 19.81 -36.51
C PHE A 68 27.34 19.42 -35.07
N LEU A 69 28.08 18.46 -34.53
CA LEU A 69 27.93 17.99 -33.16
C LEU A 69 28.95 18.67 -32.24
N SER A 70 28.46 19.25 -31.13
CA SER A 70 29.28 19.61 -29.98
C SER A 70 28.77 18.94 -28.69
N ILE A 71 29.70 18.61 -27.78
CA ILE A 71 29.38 17.94 -26.51
C ILE A 71 29.67 18.90 -25.36
N ASN A 72 28.63 19.26 -24.59
CA ASN A 72 28.71 20.23 -23.51
C ASN A 72 28.44 19.59 -22.13
N GLY A 73 29.13 20.06 -21.09
CA GLY A 73 28.79 19.77 -19.69
C GLY A 73 29.76 18.90 -18.87
N ALA A 74 30.74 18.23 -19.49
CA ALA A 74 31.84 17.54 -18.77
C ALA A 74 32.99 17.09 -19.71
N PRO A 75 34.11 17.82 -19.83
CA PRO A 75 35.20 17.49 -20.77
C PRO A 75 36.05 16.28 -20.35
N GLU A 76 35.99 15.85 -19.08
CA GLU A 76 36.82 14.76 -18.55
C GLU A 76 36.30 13.34 -18.87
N GLN A 77 35.15 13.23 -19.52
CA GLN A 77 34.52 11.95 -19.85
C GLN A 77 35.02 11.42 -21.20
N VAL A 78 35.31 10.11 -21.26
CA VAL A 78 35.69 9.44 -22.52
C VAL A 78 34.42 9.12 -23.31
N LEU A 79 34.02 10.05 -24.17
CA LEU A 79 32.89 9.93 -25.08
C LEU A 79 33.39 9.89 -26.51
N SER A 80 33.02 8.84 -27.25
CA SER A 80 33.35 8.69 -28.68
C SER A 80 32.06 8.70 -29.50
N PRO A 81 31.71 9.82 -30.17
CA PRO A 81 30.60 9.86 -31.11
C PRO A 81 31.00 9.18 -32.43
N SER A 82 30.02 8.59 -33.13
CA SER A 82 30.23 7.95 -34.44
C SER A 82 30.58 8.93 -35.56
N TRP A 83 30.13 10.17 -35.42
CA TRP A 83 30.43 11.28 -36.34
C TRP A 83 30.29 12.61 -35.62
N THR A 84 31.04 13.62 -36.05
CA THR A 84 30.95 15.01 -35.55
C THR A 84 30.34 15.97 -36.57
N GLU A 85 30.32 15.58 -37.84
CA GLU A 85 29.70 16.32 -38.93
C GLU A 85 28.99 15.32 -39.84
N LYS A 86 27.75 15.63 -40.26
CA LYS A 86 26.99 14.79 -41.18
C LYS A 86 25.96 15.60 -41.97
N THR A 87 25.97 15.44 -43.29
CA THR A 87 24.92 15.94 -44.19
C THR A 87 23.81 14.89 -44.32
N LEU A 88 22.58 15.35 -44.17
CA LEU A 88 21.35 14.56 -44.25
C LEU A 88 20.50 15.06 -45.41
N ASP A 89 20.34 14.21 -46.41
CA ASP A 89 19.49 14.48 -47.55
C ASP A 89 18.03 14.66 -47.12
N SER A 90 17.27 15.44 -47.89
CA SER A 90 15.83 15.59 -47.72
C SER A 90 15.12 14.23 -47.62
N GLY A 91 14.40 14.00 -46.52
CA GLY A 91 13.65 12.76 -46.28
C GLY A 91 14.50 11.57 -45.79
N SER A 92 15.81 11.77 -45.55
CA SER A 92 16.71 10.70 -45.11
C SER A 92 16.75 10.50 -43.58
N GLU A 93 17.21 9.32 -43.17
CA GLU A 93 17.42 8.95 -41.78
C GLU A 93 18.82 8.36 -41.60
N THR A 94 19.52 8.70 -40.51
CA THR A 94 20.85 8.14 -40.21
C THR A 94 20.97 7.74 -38.75
N LEU A 95 21.82 6.74 -38.49
CA LEU A 95 22.10 6.28 -37.15
C LEU A 95 23.30 7.03 -36.59
N PHE A 96 23.14 7.57 -35.38
CA PHE A 96 24.20 8.13 -34.56
C PHE A 96 24.47 7.20 -33.38
N GLU A 97 25.74 6.87 -33.15
CA GLU A 97 26.15 6.07 -32.00
C GLU A 97 27.06 6.88 -31.09
N LEU A 98 26.81 6.79 -29.79
CA LEU A 98 27.64 7.38 -28.75
C LEU A 98 28.16 6.27 -27.85
N GLN A 99 29.48 6.14 -27.77
CA GLN A 99 30.13 5.24 -26.84
C GLN A 99 30.66 6.01 -25.63
N TRP A 100 30.51 5.44 -24.44
CA TRP A 100 30.99 6.02 -23.19
C TRP A 100 31.77 4.98 -22.39
N THR A 101 32.98 5.36 -21.95
CA THR A 101 33.82 4.53 -21.08
C THR A 101 34.17 5.31 -19.80
N PRO A 102 33.42 5.12 -18.69
CA PRO A 102 33.68 5.83 -17.45
C PRO A 102 34.97 5.35 -16.78
N LYS A 103 35.86 6.28 -16.42
CA LYS A 103 37.09 5.96 -15.64
C LYS A 103 36.85 5.81 -14.13
N GLY A 104 35.70 6.26 -13.63
CA GLY A 104 35.37 6.27 -12.20
C GLY A 104 33.87 6.34 -11.96
N VAL A 105 33.48 6.61 -10.70
CA VAL A 105 32.06 6.76 -10.35
C VAL A 105 31.57 8.12 -10.81
N VAL A 106 30.64 8.14 -11.76
CA VAL A 106 30.11 9.34 -12.41
C VAL A 106 28.59 9.38 -12.28
N LEU A 107 28.06 10.54 -11.89
CA LEU A 107 26.67 10.92 -12.02
C LEU A 107 26.62 12.34 -12.56
N CYS A 108 26.42 12.51 -13.86
CA CYS A 108 26.32 13.83 -14.47
C CYS A 108 25.36 13.85 -15.66
N ARG A 109 25.05 15.07 -16.12
CA ARG A 109 24.26 15.33 -17.32
C ARG A 109 25.10 16.15 -18.28
N ILE A 110 25.19 15.68 -19.52
CA ILE A 110 25.82 16.39 -20.62
C ILE A 110 24.76 16.66 -21.70
N TYR A 111 25.12 17.45 -22.70
CA TYR A 111 24.26 17.79 -23.82
C TYR A 111 25.00 17.54 -25.13
N LEU A 112 24.39 16.76 -26.02
CA LEU A 112 24.78 16.73 -27.43
C LEU A 112 24.04 17.86 -28.13
N VAL A 113 24.78 18.76 -28.74
CA VAL A 113 24.21 19.89 -29.46
C VAL A 113 24.45 19.69 -30.94
N PHE A 114 23.36 19.51 -31.69
CA PHE A 114 23.37 19.42 -33.15
C PHE A 114 23.00 20.79 -33.72
N GLU A 115 23.92 21.42 -34.45
CA GLU A 115 23.74 22.76 -35.03
C GLU A 115 23.92 22.73 -36.56
N ASP A 116 23.26 23.64 -37.28
CA ASP A 116 23.46 23.90 -38.72
C ASP A 116 23.81 25.38 -38.93
N TYR A 117 24.44 25.70 -40.06
CA TYR A 117 24.80 27.05 -40.48
C TYR A 117 23.60 28.01 -40.57
N LYS A 118 22.38 27.48 -40.76
CA LYS A 118 21.15 28.26 -40.96
C LYS A 118 20.33 28.51 -39.67
N ARG A 119 20.98 28.52 -38.50
CA ARG A 119 20.39 28.72 -37.15
C ARG A 119 19.55 27.56 -36.62
N TYR A 120 19.72 26.36 -37.16
CA TYR A 120 19.11 25.16 -36.57
C TYR A 120 19.94 24.73 -35.35
N LYS A 121 19.30 24.45 -34.22
CA LYS A 121 19.97 23.99 -32.99
C LYS A 121 19.10 23.03 -32.19
N ARG A 122 19.61 21.84 -31.89
CA ARG A 122 18.94 20.82 -31.06
C ARG A 122 19.86 20.32 -29.97
N GLU A 123 19.41 20.49 -28.73
CA GLU A 123 20.14 20.03 -27.54
C GLU A 123 19.51 18.76 -26.97
N ILE A 124 20.25 17.66 -27.03
CA ILE A 124 19.83 16.34 -26.55
C ILE A 124 20.51 16.09 -25.21
N PRO A 125 19.76 15.98 -24.11
CA PRO A 125 20.35 15.64 -22.84
C PRO A 125 20.78 14.18 -22.80
N VAL A 126 22.01 13.95 -22.33
CA VAL A 126 22.54 12.61 -22.03
C VAL A 126 22.81 12.51 -20.54
N VAL A 127 22.23 11.50 -19.89
CA VAL A 127 22.49 11.20 -18.48
C VAL A 127 23.52 10.09 -18.40
N LEU A 128 24.60 10.36 -17.67
CA LEU A 128 25.71 9.43 -17.42
C LEU A 128 25.65 9.00 -15.96
N LYS A 129 25.40 7.70 -15.72
CA LYS A 129 25.33 7.12 -14.38
C LYS A 129 26.09 5.80 -14.31
N THR A 130 27.05 5.72 -13.40
CA THR A 130 27.75 4.48 -13.07
C THR A 130 27.23 3.81 -11.81
N ILE A 131 27.49 2.51 -11.65
CA ILE A 131 27.27 1.81 -10.37
C ILE A 131 28.36 2.20 -9.37
N SER A 132 27.98 2.50 -8.11
CA SER A 132 28.94 2.64 -7.00
C SER A 132 29.36 1.28 -6.45
N PRO A 133 30.65 0.88 -6.57
CA PRO A 133 31.12 -0.41 -6.05
C PRO A 133 30.96 -0.52 -4.52
N LYS A 134 31.19 0.59 -3.80
CA LYS A 134 31.08 0.65 -2.32
C LYS A 134 29.64 0.47 -1.82
N ALA A 135 28.64 1.06 -2.49
CA ALA A 135 27.25 0.92 -2.10
C ALA A 135 26.71 -0.49 -2.36
N SER A 136 27.07 -1.07 -3.52
CA SER A 136 26.71 -2.45 -3.86
C SER A 136 27.30 -3.45 -2.85
N TRP A 137 28.58 -3.25 -2.49
CA TRP A 137 29.28 -4.08 -1.50
C TRP A 137 28.69 -3.96 -0.09
N LYS A 138 28.42 -2.74 0.38
CA LYS A 138 27.72 -2.53 1.68
C LYS A 138 26.37 -3.23 1.70
N GLY A 139 25.59 -3.10 0.63
CA GLY A 139 24.32 -3.80 0.48
C GLY A 139 24.49 -5.32 0.50
N PHE A 140 25.52 -5.85 -0.17
CA PHE A 140 25.84 -7.28 -0.19
C PHE A 140 26.21 -7.79 1.20
N ILE A 141 27.08 -7.09 1.94
CA ILE A 141 27.43 -7.45 3.32
C ILE A 141 26.19 -7.46 4.21
N CYS A 142 25.35 -6.41 4.15
CA CYS A 142 24.11 -6.36 4.92
C CYS A 142 23.21 -7.56 4.58
N ARG A 143 23.04 -7.89 3.30
CA ARG A 143 22.24 -9.04 2.86
C ARG A 143 22.84 -10.38 3.30
N LYS A 144 24.17 -10.53 3.28
CA LYS A 144 24.88 -11.74 3.70
C LYS A 144 24.77 -11.96 5.21
N ARG A 145 24.75 -10.88 6.01
CA ARG A 145 24.54 -10.94 7.47
C ARG A 145 23.10 -11.29 7.85
N LEU A 146 22.12 -10.98 6.99
CA LEU A 146 20.73 -11.33 7.20
C LEU A 146 20.50 -12.81 6.87
N GLY A 147 19.96 -13.58 7.82
CA GLY A 147 19.76 -15.03 7.65
C GLY A 147 18.74 -15.42 6.59
N LYS A 148 18.63 -16.74 6.34
CA LYS A 148 17.79 -17.37 5.29
C LYS A 148 16.34 -16.85 5.21
N LYS A 149 15.72 -16.54 6.35
CA LYS A 149 14.35 -15.99 6.42
C LYS A 149 14.19 -14.70 5.60
N HIS A 150 15.15 -13.77 5.69
CA HIS A 150 15.10 -12.50 4.96
C HIS A 150 15.33 -12.70 3.47
N TYR A 151 16.22 -13.63 3.11
CA TYR A 151 16.43 -14.02 1.73
C TYR A 151 15.13 -14.56 1.09
N GLU A 152 14.42 -15.47 1.76
CA GLU A 152 13.15 -16.01 1.25
C GLU A 152 12.04 -14.95 1.17
N ILE A 153 11.97 -14.03 2.13
CA ILE A 153 11.05 -12.87 2.05
C ILE A 153 11.35 -12.04 0.80
N ARG A 154 12.63 -11.69 0.57
CA ARG A 154 13.03 -10.91 -0.60
C ARG A 154 12.75 -11.64 -1.90
N LYS A 155 13.06 -12.93 -1.97
CA LYS A 155 12.78 -13.77 -3.14
C LYS A 155 11.28 -13.75 -3.48
N ARG A 156 10.41 -13.88 -2.47
CA ARG A 156 8.96 -13.74 -2.64
C ARG A 156 8.57 -12.35 -3.11
N VAL A 157 9.03 -11.29 -2.47
CA VAL A 157 8.72 -9.90 -2.87
C VAL A 157 9.13 -9.62 -4.32
N LEU A 158 10.30 -10.09 -4.76
CA LEU A 158 10.75 -9.93 -6.14
C LEU A 158 9.90 -10.73 -7.13
N LYS A 159 9.49 -11.95 -6.75
CA LYS A 159 8.59 -12.77 -7.58
C LYS A 159 7.23 -12.11 -7.72
N GLU A 160 6.61 -11.72 -6.60
CA GLU A 160 5.31 -11.05 -6.59
C GLU A 160 5.38 -9.70 -7.31
N GLY A 161 6.48 -8.94 -7.18
CA GLY A 161 6.69 -7.68 -7.88
C GLY A 161 6.75 -7.84 -9.40
N LYS A 162 7.30 -8.94 -9.91
CA LYS A 162 7.29 -9.26 -11.35
C LYS A 162 5.90 -9.66 -11.85
N CYS A 163 5.11 -10.30 -10.99
CA CYS A 163 3.74 -10.72 -11.30
C CYS A 163 2.69 -9.65 -10.92
N ALA A 164 3.11 -8.48 -10.44
CA ALA A 164 2.22 -7.42 -10.00
C ALA A 164 1.57 -6.75 -11.21
N THR A 165 0.28 -6.99 -11.38
CA THR A 165 -0.57 -6.28 -12.33
C THR A 165 -1.27 -5.10 -11.65
N THR A 166 -1.69 -4.10 -12.43
CA THR A 166 -2.47 -2.95 -11.92
C THR A 166 -3.76 -3.40 -11.21
N GLU A 167 -4.37 -4.48 -11.70
CA GLU A 167 -5.57 -5.09 -11.12
C GLU A 167 -5.39 -5.69 -9.72
N ASN A 168 -4.16 -6.09 -9.37
CA ASN A 168 -3.85 -6.71 -8.09
C ASN A 168 -3.38 -5.71 -7.02
N THR A 169 -3.44 -4.41 -7.34
CA THR A 169 -3.11 -3.35 -6.37
C THR A 169 -4.14 -3.31 -5.23
N LEU A 170 -3.70 -2.84 -4.05
CA LEU A 170 -4.57 -2.73 -2.88
C LEU A 170 -5.80 -1.85 -3.15
N GLY A 171 -5.63 -0.76 -3.89
CA GLY A 171 -6.71 0.15 -4.28
C GLY A 171 -7.72 -0.51 -5.21
N MET A 172 -7.27 -1.18 -6.28
CA MET A 172 -8.17 -1.87 -7.22
C MET A 172 -8.92 -3.02 -6.53
N ARG A 173 -8.25 -3.77 -5.65
CA ARG A 173 -8.90 -4.82 -4.85
C ARG A 173 -9.96 -4.26 -3.92
N GLY A 174 -9.65 -3.15 -3.23
CA GLY A 174 -10.61 -2.44 -2.38
C GLY A 174 -11.82 -1.95 -3.17
N GLN A 175 -11.60 -1.36 -4.35
CA GLN A 175 -12.66 -0.85 -5.20
C GLN A 175 -13.58 -1.97 -5.71
N LYS A 176 -13.00 -3.08 -6.22
CA LYS A 176 -13.78 -4.27 -6.64
C LYS A 176 -14.63 -4.82 -5.49
N ALA A 177 -14.07 -4.90 -4.28
CA ALA A 177 -14.80 -5.36 -3.09
C ALA A 177 -15.90 -4.37 -2.68
N MET A 178 -15.65 -3.07 -2.78
CA MET A 178 -16.67 -2.05 -2.49
C MET A 178 -17.86 -2.16 -3.44
N THR A 179 -17.62 -2.35 -4.75
CA THR A 179 -18.69 -2.59 -5.72
C THR A 179 -19.52 -3.81 -5.36
N VAL A 180 -18.89 -4.93 -4.99
CA VAL A 180 -19.59 -6.14 -4.52
C VAL A 180 -20.49 -5.85 -3.31
N LEU A 181 -20.03 -5.07 -2.33
CA LEU A 181 -20.84 -4.71 -1.16
C LEU A 181 -22.04 -3.82 -1.50
N GLU A 182 -21.97 -3.07 -2.60
CA GLU A 182 -23.04 -2.18 -3.06
C GLU A 182 -24.05 -2.90 -3.98
N THR A 183 -23.61 -3.91 -4.74
CA THR A 183 -24.44 -4.54 -5.78
C THR A 183 -24.91 -5.96 -5.47
N ASP A 184 -24.12 -6.74 -4.73
CA ASP A 184 -24.37 -8.17 -4.60
C ASP A 184 -25.28 -8.50 -3.42
N ASN A 185 -26.02 -9.59 -3.55
CA ASN A 185 -27.00 -10.04 -2.56
C ASN A 185 -26.60 -11.36 -1.87
N THR A 186 -25.55 -12.04 -2.31
CA THR A 186 -25.17 -13.32 -1.71
C THR A 186 -24.24 -13.12 -0.53
N LEU A 187 -24.54 -13.77 0.59
CA LEU A 187 -23.72 -13.67 1.80
C LEU A 187 -22.27 -14.13 1.58
N TYR A 188 -22.04 -15.11 0.71
CA TYR A 188 -20.70 -15.58 0.37
C TYR A 188 -19.85 -14.49 -0.32
N THR A 189 -20.39 -13.82 -1.34
CA THR A 189 -19.67 -12.74 -2.03
C THR A 189 -19.45 -11.54 -1.12
N ILE A 190 -20.43 -11.21 -0.26
CA ILE A 190 -20.30 -10.18 0.78
C ILE A 190 -19.17 -10.52 1.74
N ILE A 191 -19.09 -11.74 2.27
CA ILE A 191 -18.02 -12.14 3.21
C ILE A 191 -16.64 -12.01 2.54
N ASN A 192 -16.48 -12.50 1.31
CA ASN A 192 -15.22 -12.39 0.57
C ASN A 192 -14.83 -10.91 0.35
N ALA A 193 -15.80 -10.05 0.02
CA ALA A 193 -15.57 -8.62 -0.11
C ALA A 193 -15.17 -7.98 1.22
N LEU A 194 -15.85 -8.32 2.32
CA LEU A 194 -15.52 -7.85 3.66
C LEU A 194 -14.10 -8.25 4.07
N GLU A 195 -13.64 -9.47 3.77
CA GLU A 195 -12.26 -9.89 4.06
C GLU A 195 -11.22 -9.07 3.29
N VAL A 196 -11.51 -8.72 2.03
CA VAL A 196 -10.67 -7.81 1.24
C VAL A 196 -10.68 -6.41 1.86
N ILE A 197 -11.85 -5.90 2.25
CA ILE A 197 -11.98 -4.58 2.89
C ILE A 197 -11.27 -4.54 4.26
N ASP A 198 -11.36 -5.56 5.10
CA ASP A 198 -10.60 -5.63 6.37
C ASP A 198 -9.09 -5.59 6.11
N LEU A 199 -8.61 -6.33 5.12
CA LEU A 199 -7.20 -6.31 4.73
C LEU A 199 -6.77 -4.90 4.26
N VAL A 200 -7.58 -4.26 3.43
CA VAL A 200 -7.31 -2.94 2.84
C VAL A 200 -7.31 -1.86 3.92
N THR A 201 -8.34 -1.82 4.76
CA THR A 201 -8.53 -0.81 5.80
C THR A 201 -7.50 -0.94 6.92
N ARG A 202 -6.98 -2.15 7.18
CA ARG A 202 -5.85 -2.34 8.10
C ARG A 202 -4.52 -1.79 7.57
N ARG A 203 -4.40 -1.57 6.25
CA ARG A 203 -3.13 -1.29 5.55
C ARG A 203 -3.03 0.05 4.82
N SER A 204 -4.14 0.75 4.59
CA SER A 204 -4.12 2.10 4.00
C SER A 204 -5.13 3.02 4.67
N SER A 205 -4.62 4.08 5.30
CA SER A 205 -5.46 5.16 5.86
C SER A 205 -6.21 5.90 4.76
N LYS A 206 -5.60 6.06 3.58
CA LYS A 206 -6.21 6.72 2.44
C LYS A 206 -7.51 6.02 2.02
N LEU A 207 -7.48 4.70 1.88
CA LEU A 207 -8.65 3.93 1.48
C LEU A 207 -9.76 3.96 2.56
N CYS A 208 -9.41 4.05 3.84
CA CYS A 208 -10.40 4.32 4.89
C CYS A 208 -11.08 5.68 4.68
N THR A 209 -10.33 6.74 4.37
CA THR A 209 -10.89 8.05 4.06
C THR A 209 -11.78 8.01 2.80
N ASP A 210 -11.34 7.33 1.75
CA ASP A 210 -12.06 7.24 0.47
C ASP A 210 -13.44 6.54 0.66
N TYR A 211 -13.53 5.52 1.52
CA TYR A 211 -14.78 4.77 1.77
C TYR A 211 -15.61 5.29 2.94
N SER A 212 -15.18 6.35 3.62
CA SER A 212 -15.77 6.83 4.87
C SER A 212 -17.23 7.26 4.80
N LYS A 213 -17.71 7.67 3.63
CA LYS A 213 -19.09 8.18 3.47
C LYS A 213 -20.14 7.07 3.40
N THR A 214 -19.78 5.91 2.87
CA THR A 214 -20.74 4.84 2.52
C THR A 214 -20.53 3.58 3.36
N LEU A 215 -19.27 3.17 3.54
CA LEU A 215 -18.94 1.87 4.12
C LEU A 215 -19.43 1.71 5.57
N PRO A 216 -19.22 2.67 6.52
CA PRO A 216 -19.70 2.51 7.89
C PRO A 216 -21.20 2.21 7.98
N LYS A 217 -22.03 2.88 7.17
CA LYS A 217 -23.48 2.64 7.12
C LYS A 217 -23.81 1.24 6.59
N LEU A 218 -23.16 0.81 5.50
CA LEU A 218 -23.32 -0.54 4.95
C LEU A 218 -22.96 -1.61 5.99
N LEU A 219 -21.83 -1.44 6.69
CA LEU A 219 -21.39 -2.37 7.73
C LEU A 219 -22.40 -2.46 8.88
N THR A 220 -22.95 -1.33 9.32
CA THR A 220 -23.99 -1.33 10.36
C THR A 220 -25.29 -1.99 9.90
N GLY A 221 -25.64 -1.87 8.61
CA GLY A 221 -26.76 -2.59 8.02
C GLY A 221 -26.56 -4.11 8.05
N ILE A 222 -25.38 -4.58 7.62
CA ILE A 222 -24.99 -6.01 7.68
C ILE A 222 -25.02 -6.54 9.11
N MET A 223 -24.55 -5.75 10.08
CA MET A 223 -24.59 -6.10 11.49
C MET A 223 -26.03 -6.09 12.05
N GLY A 224 -26.92 -5.27 11.52
CA GLY A 224 -28.32 -5.20 11.93
C GLY A 224 -29.17 -6.40 11.48
N SER A 225 -28.78 -7.09 10.41
CA SER A 225 -29.55 -8.18 9.79
C SER A 225 -29.20 -9.59 10.30
N ILE A 226 -28.66 -9.73 11.52
CA ILE A 226 -28.17 -11.02 12.04
C ILE A 226 -29.32 -12.01 12.29
N ASN A 227 -29.32 -13.14 11.59
CA ASN A 227 -30.21 -14.29 11.85
C ASN A 227 -29.52 -15.48 12.55
N ARG A 228 -28.37 -15.24 13.21
CA ARG A 228 -27.63 -16.18 14.07
C ARG A 228 -26.89 -17.31 13.35
N SER A 229 -26.84 -17.31 12.01
CA SER A 229 -26.05 -18.31 11.29
C SER A 229 -24.54 -18.08 11.45
N LEU A 230 -23.75 -19.14 11.21
CA LEU A 230 -22.29 -19.05 11.27
C LEU A 230 -21.72 -18.03 10.27
N PRO A 231 -22.15 -17.99 8.99
CA PRO A 231 -21.63 -17.03 8.02
C PRO A 231 -22.02 -15.57 8.34
N GLU A 232 -23.24 -15.32 8.84
CA GLU A 232 -23.64 -13.97 9.29
C GLU A 232 -22.80 -13.51 10.49
N THR A 233 -22.51 -14.42 11.43
CA THR A 233 -21.63 -14.13 12.57
C THR A 233 -20.22 -13.76 12.08
N GLN A 234 -19.69 -14.48 11.09
CA GLN A 234 -18.40 -14.15 10.46
C GLN A 234 -18.44 -12.76 9.79
N ALA A 235 -19.49 -12.46 9.02
CA ALA A 235 -19.67 -11.15 8.39
C ALA A 235 -19.68 -10.01 9.44
N CYS A 236 -20.32 -10.24 10.60
CA CYS A 236 -20.37 -9.26 11.68
C CYS A 236 -19.03 -9.07 12.39
N ILE A 237 -18.27 -10.15 12.59
CA ILE A 237 -16.91 -10.06 13.15
C ILE A 237 -16.03 -9.21 12.23
N ILE A 238 -16.06 -9.50 10.92
CA ILE A 238 -15.24 -8.76 9.96
C ILE A 238 -15.71 -7.30 9.88
N SER A 239 -17.01 -7.05 9.84
CA SER A 239 -17.59 -5.69 9.85
C SER A 239 -17.17 -4.90 11.09
N THR A 240 -17.21 -5.52 12.27
CA THR A 240 -16.74 -4.91 13.52
C THR A 240 -15.23 -4.60 13.45
N ASN A 241 -14.42 -5.52 12.90
CA ASN A 241 -12.99 -5.27 12.73
C ASN A 241 -12.72 -4.11 11.76
N ILE A 242 -13.50 -3.98 10.68
CA ILE A 242 -13.36 -2.85 9.75
C ILE A 242 -13.70 -1.54 10.48
N MET A 243 -14.78 -1.49 11.26
CA MET A 243 -15.14 -0.31 12.07
C MET A 243 -14.04 0.07 13.06
N ILE A 244 -13.36 -0.92 13.66
CA ILE A 244 -12.17 -0.70 14.51
C ILE A 244 -11.03 -0.07 13.70
N ASN A 245 -10.73 -0.58 12.48
CA ASN A 245 -9.71 0.02 11.61
C ASN A 245 -10.04 1.49 11.31
N PHE A 246 -11.30 1.80 10.99
CA PHE A 246 -11.78 3.16 10.71
C PHE A 246 -11.57 4.11 11.88
N TYR A 247 -11.84 3.69 13.11
CA TYR A 247 -11.62 4.53 14.29
C TYR A 247 -10.12 4.76 14.57
N LYS A 248 -9.29 3.74 14.34
CA LYS A 248 -7.85 3.78 14.64
C LYS A 248 -7.06 4.71 13.72
N HIS A 249 -7.55 4.96 12.50
CA HIS A 249 -6.98 5.96 11.61
C HIS A 249 -7.57 7.34 11.89
N LYS A 250 -6.70 8.34 12.05
CA LYS A 250 -7.12 9.70 12.44
C LYS A 250 -8.07 10.33 11.44
N ASP A 251 -7.81 10.14 10.15
CA ASP A 251 -8.54 10.81 9.06
C ASP A 251 -9.95 10.23 8.85
N SER A 252 -10.17 8.96 9.20
CA SER A 252 -11.46 8.29 9.06
C SER A 252 -12.28 8.19 10.36
N ARG A 253 -11.68 8.51 11.51
CA ARG A 253 -12.31 8.41 12.84
C ARG A 253 -13.65 9.14 12.96
N PRO A 254 -13.84 10.37 12.44
CA PRO A 254 -15.12 11.06 12.56
C PRO A 254 -16.28 10.32 11.88
N PHE A 255 -15.97 9.51 10.87
CA PHE A 255 -16.95 8.78 10.07
C PHE A 255 -17.16 7.35 10.57
N SER A 256 -16.35 6.87 11.51
CA SER A 256 -16.46 5.49 11.98
C SER A 256 -17.71 5.25 12.84
N VAL A 257 -18.25 6.30 13.47
CA VAL A 257 -19.39 6.16 14.39
C VAL A 257 -20.69 6.46 13.67
N VAL A 258 -21.63 5.51 13.74
CA VAL A 258 -23.01 5.65 13.25
C VAL A 258 -23.92 5.61 14.49
N PRO A 259 -24.39 6.76 14.99
CA PRO A 259 -25.14 6.83 16.25
C PRO A 259 -26.36 5.91 16.29
N GLU A 260 -27.06 5.79 15.17
CA GLU A 260 -28.30 5.03 15.03
C GLU A 260 -28.09 3.52 15.23
N SER A 261 -26.85 3.03 15.08
CA SER A 261 -26.54 1.60 15.23
C SER A 261 -26.15 1.19 16.65
N LEU A 262 -26.02 2.14 17.59
CA LEU A 262 -25.53 1.83 18.94
C LEU A 262 -26.46 0.90 19.72
N ASP A 263 -27.77 1.15 19.66
CA ASP A 263 -28.78 0.26 20.26
C ASP A 263 -28.68 -1.17 19.70
N ALA A 264 -28.52 -1.30 18.39
CA ALA A 264 -28.31 -2.59 17.73
C ALA A 264 -27.03 -3.27 18.23
N PHE A 265 -25.93 -2.53 18.40
CA PHE A 265 -24.67 -3.10 18.94
C PHE A 265 -24.86 -3.68 20.33
N PHE A 266 -25.55 -2.99 21.24
CA PHE A 266 -25.83 -3.51 22.58
C PHE A 266 -26.74 -4.73 22.57
N LYS A 267 -27.76 -4.77 21.70
CA LYS A 267 -28.59 -5.96 21.49
C LYS A 267 -27.78 -7.16 20.99
N ILE A 268 -26.87 -6.94 20.05
CA ILE A 268 -25.94 -7.97 19.55
C ILE A 268 -25.00 -8.42 20.66
N MET A 269 -24.43 -7.49 21.42
CA MET A 269 -23.57 -7.82 22.56
C MET A 269 -24.30 -8.70 23.57
N LEU A 270 -25.52 -8.33 23.96
CA LEU A 270 -26.35 -9.11 24.86
C LEU A 270 -26.61 -10.52 24.33
N HIS A 271 -26.82 -10.67 23.02
CA HIS A 271 -27.07 -11.96 22.39
C HIS A 271 -25.82 -12.86 22.26
N PHE A 272 -24.62 -12.29 22.27
CA PHE A 272 -23.36 -13.04 22.04
C PHE A 272 -22.44 -13.10 23.27
N CYS A 273 -22.80 -12.46 24.38
CA CYS A 273 -21.94 -12.31 25.55
C CYS A 273 -21.55 -13.62 26.27
N ASP A 274 -22.29 -14.72 26.08
CA ASP A 274 -22.01 -16.02 26.68
C ASP A 274 -21.55 -17.09 25.66
N LYS A 275 -21.32 -16.70 24.41
CA LYS A 275 -20.90 -17.58 23.31
C LYS A 275 -19.38 -17.57 23.12
N GLU A 276 -18.81 -18.72 22.76
CA GLU A 276 -17.40 -18.86 22.39
C GLU A 276 -17.15 -18.28 20.99
N CYS A 277 -17.15 -16.96 20.88
CA CYS A 277 -17.05 -16.22 19.62
C CYS A 277 -16.30 -14.89 19.81
N GLU A 278 -15.52 -14.47 18.81
CA GLU A 278 -14.78 -13.20 18.87
C GLU A 278 -15.66 -11.95 18.70
N LEU A 279 -16.93 -12.09 18.31
CA LEU A 279 -17.80 -10.94 18.04
C LEU A 279 -17.98 -10.06 19.28
N PHE A 280 -18.28 -10.66 20.44
CA PHE A 280 -18.47 -9.93 21.69
C PHE A 280 -17.24 -9.14 22.13
N PRO A 281 -16.03 -9.71 22.27
CA PRO A 281 -14.84 -8.93 22.63
C PRO A 281 -14.44 -7.92 21.54
N SER A 282 -14.77 -8.17 20.27
CA SER A 282 -14.56 -7.19 19.19
C SER A 282 -15.50 -5.98 19.35
N LEU A 283 -16.77 -6.19 19.67
CA LEU A 283 -17.72 -5.11 19.97
C LEU A 283 -17.33 -4.34 21.24
N CYS A 284 -16.85 -5.03 22.27
CA CYS A 284 -16.27 -4.37 23.45
C CYS A 284 -15.12 -3.45 23.05
N THR A 285 -14.25 -3.91 22.13
CA THR A 285 -13.13 -3.09 21.63
C THR A 285 -13.64 -1.86 20.89
N LEU A 286 -14.64 -2.00 20.02
CA LEU A 286 -15.18 -0.90 19.24
C LEU A 286 -15.79 0.19 20.13
N LEU A 287 -16.66 -0.20 21.07
CA LEU A 287 -17.31 0.74 21.99
C LEU A 287 -16.30 1.35 22.98
N TRP A 288 -15.33 0.58 23.44
CA TRP A 288 -14.24 1.08 24.29
C TRP A 288 -13.42 2.13 23.55
N LEU A 289 -13.11 1.91 22.27
CA LEU A 289 -12.46 2.91 21.43
C LEU A 289 -13.32 4.17 21.32
N TYR A 290 -14.61 4.06 21.04
CA TYR A 290 -15.51 5.21 20.91
C TYR A 290 -15.57 6.03 22.20
N ALA A 291 -15.60 5.37 23.36
CA ALA A 291 -15.69 6.01 24.66
C ALA A 291 -14.46 6.84 25.07
N HIS A 292 -13.35 6.77 24.31
CA HIS A 292 -12.22 7.69 24.50
C HIS A 292 -12.53 9.13 24.07
N ASP A 293 -13.56 9.33 23.23
CA ASP A 293 -14.08 10.65 22.90
C ASP A 293 -15.24 10.98 23.85
N ALA A 294 -15.15 12.12 24.56
CA ALA A 294 -16.15 12.53 25.53
C ALA A 294 -17.56 12.73 24.93
N ASN A 295 -17.65 13.15 23.66
CA ASN A 295 -18.93 13.29 22.99
C ASN A 295 -19.56 11.92 22.73
N TRP A 296 -18.78 10.99 22.20
CA TRP A 296 -19.26 9.64 21.93
C TRP A 296 -19.55 8.84 23.19
N LYS A 297 -18.75 9.01 24.25
CA LYS A 297 -19.05 8.45 25.59
C LYS A 297 -20.42 8.89 26.08
N ARG A 298 -20.75 10.18 25.96
CA ARG A 298 -22.08 10.71 26.34
C ARG A 298 -23.21 10.14 25.48
N VAL A 299 -23.00 10.01 24.17
CA VAL A 299 -23.99 9.40 23.26
C VAL A 299 -24.22 7.92 23.60
N ILE A 300 -23.15 7.17 23.88
CA ILE A 300 -23.24 5.76 24.30
C ILE A 300 -24.04 5.64 25.60
N ARG A 301 -23.76 6.46 26.61
CA ARG A 301 -24.50 6.49 27.89
C ARG A 301 -25.96 6.92 27.73
N GLY A 302 -26.30 7.59 26.63
CA GLY A 302 -27.67 7.98 26.31
C GLY A 302 -28.49 6.89 25.60
N VAL A 303 -27.92 5.71 25.33
CA VAL A 303 -28.67 4.59 24.75
C VAL A 303 -29.76 4.13 25.73
N PRO A 304 -31.01 3.90 25.26
CA PRO A 304 -32.10 3.46 26.11
C PRO A 304 -31.77 2.18 26.89
N ASP A 305 -32.13 2.14 28.17
CA ASP A 305 -31.95 0.99 29.08
C ASP A 305 -30.51 0.44 29.16
N ILE A 306 -29.49 1.24 28.82
CA ILE A 306 -28.10 0.78 28.76
C ILE A 306 -27.62 0.17 30.08
N GLU A 307 -27.98 0.76 31.23
CA GLU A 307 -27.62 0.23 32.55
C GLU A 307 -28.14 -1.19 32.75
N HIS A 308 -29.43 -1.41 32.49
CA HIS A 308 -30.05 -2.72 32.60
C HIS A 308 -29.45 -3.73 31.61
N ILE A 309 -29.16 -3.30 30.37
CA ILE A 309 -28.49 -4.16 29.37
C ILE A 309 -27.09 -4.56 29.84
N LEU A 310 -26.30 -3.61 30.35
CA LEU A 310 -24.94 -3.86 30.85
C LEU A 310 -24.93 -4.78 32.06
N MET A 311 -25.83 -4.59 33.03
CA MET A 311 -25.99 -5.50 34.17
C MET A 311 -26.29 -6.92 33.70
N LYS A 312 -27.24 -7.09 32.76
CA LYS A 312 -27.60 -8.41 32.23
C LYS A 312 -26.44 -9.08 31.47
N ILE A 313 -25.66 -8.31 30.72
CA ILE A 313 -24.43 -8.80 30.07
C ILE A 313 -23.43 -9.27 31.14
N GLN A 314 -23.23 -8.48 32.20
CA GLN A 314 -22.31 -8.81 33.28
C GLN A 314 -22.67 -10.15 33.94
N ASP A 315 -23.94 -10.35 34.28
CA ASP A 315 -24.44 -11.59 34.87
C ASP A 315 -24.17 -12.80 33.97
N LEU A 316 -24.45 -12.67 32.67
CA LEU A 316 -24.25 -13.75 31.69
C LEU A 316 -22.77 -14.10 31.50
N VAL A 317 -21.91 -13.08 31.42
CA VAL A 317 -20.44 -13.26 31.28
C VAL A 317 -19.85 -13.91 32.52
N ILE A 318 -20.24 -13.46 33.73
CA ILE A 318 -19.79 -14.05 35.01
C ILE A 318 -20.28 -15.49 35.14
N ARG A 319 -21.55 -15.75 34.81
CA ARG A 319 -22.10 -17.11 34.81
C ARG A 319 -21.31 -18.03 33.87
N LYS A 320 -20.97 -17.57 32.67
CA LYS A 320 -20.18 -18.33 31.69
C LYS A 320 -18.76 -18.59 32.19
N LYS A 321 -18.09 -17.59 32.77
CA LYS A 321 -16.78 -17.74 33.42
C LYS A 321 -16.81 -18.84 34.48
N ASN A 322 -17.79 -18.78 35.39
CA ASN A 322 -17.92 -19.73 36.50
C ASN A 322 -18.24 -21.15 36.01
N MET A 323 -19.00 -21.29 34.92
CA MET A 323 -19.23 -22.56 34.26
C MET A 323 -17.92 -23.15 33.72
N LEU A 324 -17.14 -22.36 32.98
CA LEU A 324 -15.90 -22.80 32.34
C LEU A 324 -14.78 -23.13 33.32
N GLN A 325 -14.72 -22.44 34.48
CA GLN A 325 -13.76 -22.78 35.53
C GLN A 325 -14.00 -24.18 36.13
N LYS A 326 -15.25 -24.66 36.09
CA LYS A 326 -15.62 -25.99 36.60
C LYS A 326 -15.37 -27.10 35.57
N THR A 327 -15.29 -26.77 34.28
CA THR A 327 -15.00 -27.72 33.21
C THR A 327 -13.52 -27.74 32.87
N THR A 328 -12.88 -28.89 32.98
CA THR A 328 -11.48 -29.12 32.57
C THR A 328 -11.35 -29.21 31.05
N THR A 329 -11.66 -28.14 30.32
CA THR A 329 -11.60 -28.13 28.85
C THR A 329 -10.22 -27.68 28.39
N LYS A 330 -9.53 -28.51 27.58
CA LYS A 330 -8.22 -28.19 26.97
C LYS A 330 -8.28 -27.18 25.81
N GLN A 331 -9.47 -26.70 25.45
CA GLN A 331 -9.66 -25.83 24.31
C GLN A 331 -9.46 -24.36 24.69
N LYS A 332 -8.80 -23.61 23.79
CA LYS A 332 -8.63 -22.16 23.95
C LYS A 332 -10.01 -21.49 23.94
N SER A 333 -10.35 -20.81 25.03
CA SER A 333 -11.64 -20.12 25.23
C SER A 333 -11.45 -18.61 25.24
N VAL A 334 -12.43 -17.86 24.74
CA VAL A 334 -12.44 -16.38 24.83
C VAL A 334 -12.76 -15.88 26.24
N PHE A 335 -13.14 -16.75 27.17
CA PHE A 335 -13.40 -16.39 28.57
C PHE A 335 -12.24 -16.74 29.51
N VAL A 336 -11.29 -17.57 29.07
CA VAL A 336 -10.13 -17.95 29.88
C VAL A 336 -8.98 -16.99 29.61
N ALA A 337 -8.38 -16.47 30.68
CA ALA A 337 -7.35 -15.43 30.58
C ALA A 337 -5.95 -16.02 30.37
N GLU A 338 -5.32 -15.67 29.25
CA GLU A 338 -3.86 -15.54 29.17
C GLU A 338 -3.54 -14.05 29.08
N ARG A 339 -2.57 -13.57 29.89
CA ARG A 339 -2.01 -12.20 29.95
C ARG A 339 -2.77 -11.16 29.11
N CYS A 340 -3.85 -10.60 29.68
CA CYS A 340 -4.67 -9.61 29.02
C CYS A 340 -3.96 -8.25 28.95
N LYS A 341 -4.05 -7.57 27.79
CA LYS A 341 -3.46 -6.25 27.54
C LYS A 341 -4.46 -5.35 26.84
N LEU A 342 -4.34 -4.04 27.07
CA LEU A 342 -5.19 -3.04 26.43
C LEU A 342 -4.89 -2.94 24.92
N PRO A 343 -5.92 -2.87 24.06
CA PRO A 343 -5.75 -2.66 22.64
C PRO A 343 -5.08 -1.33 22.31
N ASN A 344 -4.43 -1.28 21.14
CA ASN A 344 -3.87 -0.03 20.66
C ASN A 344 -4.97 0.96 20.24
N LEU A 345 -4.88 2.21 20.70
CA LEU A 345 -5.79 3.30 20.34
C LEU A 345 -5.62 3.80 18.90
N ASN A 346 -4.40 3.70 18.38
CA ASN A 346 -4.05 4.16 17.05
C ASN A 346 -3.69 2.98 16.17
N ALA A 347 -3.75 3.19 14.84
CA ALA A 347 -3.28 2.21 13.88
C ALA A 347 -1.77 1.97 14.07
N ASP A 348 -1.39 0.72 14.31
CA ASP A 348 0.00 0.29 14.48
C ASP A 348 0.51 -0.59 13.34
N TRP A 349 -0.30 -0.76 12.29
CA TRP A 349 0.03 -1.53 11.09
C TRP A 349 0.48 -2.97 11.39
N GLY A 350 0.14 -3.51 12.57
CA GLY A 350 0.56 -4.83 13.02
C GLY A 350 1.98 -4.92 13.59
N TYR A 351 2.62 -3.80 13.94
CA TYR A 351 3.99 -3.80 14.49
C TYR A 351 4.06 -4.16 15.99
N GLU A 352 3.04 -3.84 16.79
CA GLU A 352 3.09 -4.00 18.26
C GLU A 352 2.22 -5.14 18.81
N LEU A 353 1.91 -6.18 18.01
CA LEU A 353 0.95 -7.24 18.36
C LEU A 353 1.19 -7.91 19.72
N ASN A 354 2.46 -8.03 20.14
CA ASN A 354 2.81 -8.68 21.41
C ASN A 354 2.64 -7.77 22.64
N ASN A 355 2.76 -6.45 22.47
CA ASN A 355 2.72 -5.48 23.57
C ASN A 355 1.41 -4.72 23.65
N LYS A 356 0.79 -4.43 22.50
CA LYS A 356 -0.52 -3.79 22.41
C LYS A 356 -1.33 -4.57 21.38
N PRO A 357 -2.24 -5.45 21.82
CA PRO A 357 -3.04 -6.23 20.89
C PRO A 357 -3.89 -5.33 19.98
N TYR A 358 -4.27 -5.86 18.82
CA TYR A 358 -5.17 -5.17 17.90
C TYR A 358 -6.56 -4.94 18.51
N LYS A 359 -7.09 -5.93 19.23
CA LYS A 359 -8.41 -5.87 19.90
C LYS A 359 -8.39 -6.72 21.17
N PHE A 360 -9.43 -6.60 21.99
CA PHE A 360 -9.62 -7.54 23.10
C PHE A 360 -9.85 -8.95 22.51
N HIS A 361 -9.21 -9.94 23.12
CA HIS A 361 -9.43 -11.36 22.81
C HIS A 361 -10.16 -12.08 23.94
N ASN A 362 -10.18 -11.49 25.14
CA ASN A 362 -10.88 -12.01 26.29
C ASN A 362 -12.17 -11.22 26.53
N SER A 363 -13.30 -11.93 26.56
CA SER A 363 -14.64 -11.36 26.73
C SER A 363 -14.82 -10.64 28.07
N ILE A 364 -14.31 -11.25 29.15
CA ILE A 364 -14.46 -10.71 30.52
C ILE A 364 -13.65 -9.42 30.64
N PHE A 365 -12.35 -9.48 30.33
CA PHE A 365 -11.46 -8.34 30.40
C PHE A 365 -11.93 -7.20 29.48
N GLY A 366 -12.32 -7.53 28.24
CA GLY A 366 -12.83 -6.52 27.30
C GLY A 366 -14.07 -5.80 27.82
N PHE A 367 -15.00 -6.54 28.44
CA PHE A 367 -16.21 -5.97 29.01
C PHE A 367 -15.93 -5.15 30.29
N GLU A 368 -15.05 -5.62 31.18
CA GLU A 368 -14.62 -4.87 32.37
C GLU A 368 -13.98 -3.51 31.99
N GLN A 369 -13.14 -3.49 30.94
CA GLN A 369 -12.55 -2.23 30.47
C GLN A 369 -13.59 -1.31 29.83
N LEU A 370 -14.61 -1.87 29.16
CA LEU A 370 -15.72 -1.09 28.62
C LEU A 370 -16.56 -0.44 29.74
N LEU A 371 -16.93 -1.19 30.78
CA LEU A 371 -17.64 -0.62 31.93
C LEU A 371 -16.83 0.51 32.58
N LYS A 372 -15.54 0.24 32.83
CA LYS A 372 -14.62 1.23 33.42
C LYS A 372 -14.53 2.53 32.64
N ILE A 373 -14.45 2.47 31.30
CA ILE A 373 -14.36 3.71 30.50
C ILE A 373 -15.70 4.44 30.38
N LEU A 374 -16.83 3.74 30.53
CA LEU A 374 -18.17 4.33 30.52
C LEU A 374 -18.61 4.89 31.89
N ASP A 375 -17.86 4.58 32.96
CA ASP A 375 -18.18 4.88 34.36
C ASP A 375 -19.43 4.11 34.87
N TYR A 376 -19.54 2.83 34.53
CA TYR A 376 -20.54 1.89 35.05
C TYR A 376 -19.94 0.84 35.99
#